data_AF-V4YLL6-F1
#
_entry.id   AF-V4YLL6-F1
#
_cell.length_a   1.000
_cell.length_b   1.000
_cell.length_c   1.000
_cell.angle_alpha   90.00
_cell.angle_beta   90.00
_cell.angle_gamma   90.00
#
_symmetry.space_group_name_H-M   'P 1'
#
loop_
_entity.id
_entity.type
_entity.pdbx_description
1 polymer ?
#
loop_
_entity_poly.entity_id
_entity_poly.type
_entity_poly.pdbx_seq_one_letter_code
_entity_poly.pdbx_strand_id
1 'polypeptide(L)'
;MRDDTPRRNVPVEPPVHIEVFATHYSLTWQANGVSAFIDAIADIESVPPEPTPVVDATDTAGRERRHLAEIEGDVIRYVRLDAPESWSVSWERRTTPTISLSGSPSPSLCPRVHQETTDCGSWTAEDRHILRDLIDNGPGEPTPE
;
A
#
# COMPACT_ATOMS: atom_id res chain seq x y z
N MET A 1 -15.65 20.77 -21.70
CA MET A 1 -15.74 19.77 -20.62
C MET A 1 -14.32 19.55 -20.14
N ARG A 2 -13.86 20.33 -19.15
CA ARG A 2 -12.57 20.08 -18.52
C ARG A 2 -12.80 18.93 -17.56
N ASP A 3 -12.05 17.86 -17.74
CA ASP A 3 -11.99 16.75 -16.78
C ASP A 3 -11.24 17.27 -15.55
N ASP A 4 -11.95 18.03 -14.71
CA ASP A 4 -11.45 18.68 -13.49
C ASP A 4 -11.50 17.69 -12.32
N THR A 5 -11.18 16.41 -12.60
CA THR A 5 -11.01 15.43 -11.54
C THR A 5 -9.70 15.81 -10.82
N PRO A 6 -9.72 16.15 -9.52
CA PRO A 6 -8.50 16.47 -8.79
C PRO A 6 -7.49 15.33 -8.97
N ARG A 7 -6.21 15.65 -9.18
CA ARG A 7 -5.18 14.61 -9.32
C ARG A 7 -5.17 13.75 -8.06
N ARG A 8 -5.66 12.51 -8.17
CA ARG A 8 -5.66 11.51 -7.08
C ARG A 8 -4.49 10.53 -7.18
N ASN A 9 -3.43 10.91 -7.89
CA ASN A 9 -2.30 10.01 -8.14
C ASN A 9 -0.98 10.73 -7.93
N VAL A 10 -0.01 10.00 -7.37
CA VAL A 10 1.42 10.37 -7.41
C VAL A 10 2.01 9.79 -8.69
N PRO A 11 2.69 10.60 -9.54
CA PRO A 11 3.15 10.18 -10.87
C PRO A 11 4.47 9.38 -10.84
N VAL A 12 4.58 8.45 -9.90
CA VAL A 12 5.66 7.45 -9.86
C VAL A 12 5.32 6.26 -10.76
N GLU A 13 6.27 5.37 -11.03
CA GLU A 13 6.05 4.14 -11.79
C GLU A 13 6.24 2.92 -10.88
N PRO A 14 5.22 2.06 -10.70
CA PRO A 14 3.83 2.23 -11.12
C PRO A 14 3.12 3.34 -10.32
N PRO A 15 2.11 4.03 -10.90
CA PRO A 15 1.42 5.13 -10.21
C PRO A 15 0.78 4.69 -8.90
N VAL A 16 0.86 5.58 -7.90
CA VAL A 16 0.15 5.39 -6.63
C VAL A 16 -1.16 6.15 -6.69
N HIS A 17 -2.26 5.44 -6.59
CA HIS A 17 -3.61 5.99 -6.45
C HIS A 17 -3.93 6.30 -4.99
N ILE A 18 -4.62 7.42 -4.75
CA ILE A 18 -4.96 7.93 -3.42
C ILE A 18 -6.46 8.15 -3.31
N GLU A 19 -7.05 7.57 -2.28
CA GLU A 19 -8.40 7.87 -1.81
C GLU A 19 -8.32 8.41 -0.38
N VAL A 20 -8.88 9.60 -0.15
CA VAL A 20 -8.87 10.26 1.17
C VAL A 20 -10.27 10.23 1.75
N PHE A 21 -10.37 9.80 3.01
CA PHE A 21 -11.58 9.75 3.81
C PHE A 21 -11.43 10.64 5.04
N ALA A 22 -12.53 10.92 5.74
CA ALA A 22 -12.53 11.80 6.91
C ALA A 22 -11.58 11.36 8.05
N THR A 23 -11.27 10.06 8.13
CA THR A 23 -10.47 9.49 9.23
C THR A 23 -9.21 8.77 8.78
N HIS A 24 -9.02 8.56 7.48
CA HIS A 24 -7.93 7.75 6.94
C HIS A 24 -7.78 8.00 5.44
N TYR A 25 -6.73 7.46 4.85
CA TYR A 25 -6.58 7.37 3.40
C TYR A 25 -6.23 5.93 2.99
N SER A 26 -6.41 5.64 1.71
CA SER A 26 -5.99 4.42 1.03
C SER A 26 -5.07 4.80 -0.12
N LEU A 27 -3.93 4.12 -0.17
CA LEU A 27 -2.91 4.21 -1.20
C LEU A 27 -2.86 2.88 -1.92
N THR A 28 -2.98 2.88 -3.25
CA THR A 28 -3.02 1.65 -4.03
C THR A 28 -2.08 1.72 -5.23
N TRP A 29 -1.29 0.67 -5.46
CA TRP A 29 -0.42 0.56 -6.64
C TRP A 29 -0.31 -0.88 -7.13
N GLN A 30 0.09 -1.04 -8.38
CA GLN A 30 0.46 -2.35 -8.92
C GLN A 30 1.80 -2.78 -8.33
N ALA A 31 1.94 -4.05 -8.00
CA ALA A 31 3.09 -4.57 -7.30
C ALA A 31 3.70 -5.79 -8.00
N ASN A 32 4.92 -6.11 -7.60
CA ASN A 32 5.59 -7.36 -7.90
C ASN A 32 4.93 -8.53 -7.13
N GLY A 33 5.54 -9.72 -7.21
CA GLY A 33 5.05 -10.93 -6.56
C GLY A 33 5.01 -10.83 -5.03
N VAL A 34 4.33 -11.80 -4.40
CA VAL A 34 4.13 -11.85 -2.94
C VAL A 34 5.45 -11.90 -2.15
N SER A 35 6.52 -12.47 -2.71
CA SER A 35 7.84 -12.49 -2.06
C SER A 35 8.36 -11.08 -1.79
N ALA A 36 8.30 -10.18 -2.78
CA ALA A 36 8.71 -8.79 -2.60
C ALA A 36 7.86 -8.08 -1.54
N PHE A 37 6.57 -8.42 -1.46
CA PHE A 37 5.70 -7.90 -0.41
C PHE A 37 6.08 -8.41 0.99
N ILE A 38 6.36 -9.71 1.13
CA ILE A 38 6.78 -10.33 2.40
C ILE A 38 8.09 -9.69 2.88
N ASP A 39 9.06 -9.53 2.00
CA ASP A 39 10.35 -8.90 2.30
C ASP A 39 10.13 -7.44 2.75
N ALA A 40 9.34 -6.67 1.99
CA ALA A 40 9.05 -5.28 2.31
C ALA A 40 8.41 -5.11 3.70
N ILE A 41 7.44 -5.96 4.08
CA ILE A 41 6.78 -5.84 5.38
C ILE A 41 7.61 -6.37 6.55
N ALA A 42 8.56 -7.28 6.29
CA ALA A 42 9.48 -7.78 7.30
C ALA A 42 10.42 -6.68 7.81
N ASP A 43 10.80 -5.73 6.95
CA ASP A 43 11.75 -4.68 7.26
C ASP A 43 11.11 -3.42 7.89
N ILE A 44 9.79 -3.37 8.05
CA ILE A 44 9.10 -2.20 8.63
C ILE A 44 9.32 -2.16 10.15
N GLU A 45 9.96 -1.10 10.65
CA GLU A 45 10.34 -0.98 12.07
C GLU A 45 9.15 -1.01 13.05
N SER A 46 7.99 -0.50 12.64
CA SER A 46 6.77 -0.48 13.47
C SER A 46 6.03 -1.83 13.49
N VAL A 47 6.50 -2.82 12.72
CA VAL A 47 5.94 -4.16 12.70
C VAL A 47 6.62 -4.98 13.81
N PRO A 48 5.85 -5.69 14.66
CA PRO A 48 6.45 -6.53 15.69
C PRO A 48 7.34 -7.61 15.07
N PRO A 49 8.38 -8.09 15.78
CA PRO A 49 9.37 -9.03 15.22
C PRO A 49 8.77 -10.38 14.78
N GLU A 50 7.61 -10.75 15.30
CA GLU A 50 6.86 -11.95 14.94
C GLU A 50 5.45 -11.57 14.48
N PRO A 51 5.31 -10.93 13.29
CA PRO A 51 4.00 -10.51 12.82
C PRO A 51 3.21 -11.73 12.33
N THR A 52 1.92 -11.74 12.61
CA THR A 52 0.98 -12.78 12.19
C THR A 52 -0.03 -12.21 11.18
N PRO A 53 0.40 -11.93 9.94
CA PRO A 53 -0.49 -11.43 8.91
C PRO A 53 -1.65 -12.40 8.64
N VAL A 54 -2.76 -11.83 8.20
CA VAL A 54 -3.89 -12.57 7.66
C VAL A 54 -3.55 -13.02 6.24
N VAL A 55 -3.66 -14.31 5.97
CA VAL A 55 -3.29 -14.96 4.71
C VAL A 55 -4.51 -15.68 4.14
N ASP A 56 -4.72 -15.58 2.83
CA ASP A 56 -5.64 -16.40 2.04
C ASP A 56 -4.83 -17.18 1.02
N ALA A 57 -4.91 -18.51 1.05
CA ALA A 57 -4.18 -19.40 0.18
C ALA A 57 -5.13 -20.31 -0.60
N THR A 58 -4.78 -20.66 -1.84
CA THR A 58 -5.60 -21.47 -2.75
C THR A 58 -5.96 -22.86 -2.22
N ASP A 59 -5.10 -23.40 -1.36
CA ASP A 59 -5.20 -24.76 -0.79
C ASP A 59 -5.97 -24.79 0.54
N THR A 60 -6.32 -23.62 1.08
CA THR A 60 -6.91 -23.47 2.40
C THR A 60 -8.32 -22.89 2.28
N ALA A 61 -9.25 -23.39 3.09
CA ALA A 61 -10.60 -22.85 3.12
C ALA A 61 -10.64 -21.56 3.96
N GLY A 62 -10.47 -20.41 3.30
CA GLY A 62 -10.66 -19.09 3.88
C GLY A 62 -9.37 -18.41 4.36
N ARG A 63 -9.53 -17.41 5.23
CA ARG A 63 -8.45 -16.57 5.74
C ARG A 63 -8.00 -17.04 7.12
N GLU A 64 -6.70 -17.10 7.33
CA GLU A 64 -6.10 -17.46 8.61
C GLU A 64 -4.91 -16.57 8.96
N ARG A 65 -4.45 -16.62 10.21
CA ARG A 65 -3.21 -15.94 10.61
C ARG A 65 -2.05 -16.93 10.53
N ARG A 66 -0.99 -16.56 9.83
CA ARG A 66 0.25 -17.35 9.75
C ARG A 66 1.44 -16.51 10.15
N HIS A 67 2.51 -17.15 10.63
CA HIS A 67 3.75 -16.44 10.84
C HIS A 67 4.36 -16.04 9.49
N LEU A 68 4.98 -14.86 9.40
CA LEU A 68 5.52 -14.35 8.14
C LEU A 68 6.51 -15.33 7.47
N ALA A 69 7.30 -16.03 8.28
CA ALA A 69 8.27 -17.04 7.84
C ALA A 69 7.63 -18.32 7.25
N GLU A 70 6.33 -18.53 7.43
CA GLU A 70 5.59 -19.71 6.95
C GLU A 70 4.83 -19.45 5.64
N ILE A 71 4.95 -18.25 5.08
CA ILE A 71 4.23 -17.86 3.86
C ILE A 71 5.05 -18.26 2.63
N GLU A 72 4.63 -19.34 1.97
CA GLU A 72 5.21 -19.80 0.70
C GLU A 72 4.41 -19.28 -0.50
N GLY A 73 5.07 -18.61 -1.44
CA GLY A 73 4.42 -17.65 -2.34
C GLY A 73 3.48 -18.19 -3.43
N ASP A 74 3.60 -19.44 -3.87
CA ASP A 74 2.91 -19.89 -5.09
C ASP A 74 1.39 -20.08 -4.93
N VAL A 75 0.94 -20.38 -3.71
CA VAL A 75 -0.46 -20.64 -3.38
C VAL A 75 -1.18 -19.43 -2.80
N ILE A 76 -0.48 -18.33 -2.54
CA ILE A 76 -1.05 -17.17 -1.85
C ILE A 76 -1.90 -16.33 -2.80
N ARG A 77 -3.10 -15.97 -2.34
CA ARG A 77 -4.01 -15.02 -3.01
C ARG A 77 -4.09 -13.68 -2.32
N TYR A 78 -3.87 -13.66 -1.01
CA TYR A 78 -3.98 -12.45 -0.22
C TYR A 78 -3.07 -12.53 0.99
N VAL A 79 -2.42 -11.42 1.31
CA VAL A 79 -1.71 -11.22 2.58
C VAL A 79 -2.08 -9.84 3.10
N ARG A 80 -2.40 -9.73 4.38
CA ARG A 80 -2.65 -8.46 5.05
C ARG A 80 -1.94 -8.42 6.39
N LEU A 81 -1.21 -7.35 6.60
CA LEU A 81 -0.63 -7.00 7.87
C LEU A 81 -1.38 -5.81 8.46
N ASP A 82 -1.87 -5.97 9.69
CA ASP A 82 -2.44 -4.90 10.48
C ASP A 82 -1.36 -4.40 11.45
N ALA A 83 -1.00 -3.13 11.34
CA ALA A 83 -0.02 -2.51 12.22
C ALA A 83 -0.70 -1.95 13.49
N PRO A 84 0.03 -1.89 14.62
CA PRO A 84 -0.49 -1.30 15.85
C PRO A 84 -0.90 0.18 15.71
N GLU A 85 -0.28 0.91 14.80
CA GLU A 85 -0.44 2.35 14.59
C GLU A 85 -1.65 2.71 13.69
N SER A 86 -2.71 1.89 13.72
CA SER A 86 -3.96 2.12 12.98
C SER A 86 -3.80 2.24 11.46
N TRP A 87 -2.84 1.50 10.90
CA TRP A 87 -2.71 1.32 9.46
C TRP A 87 -2.59 -0.17 9.13
N SER A 88 -2.91 -0.52 7.89
CA SER A 88 -2.77 -1.89 7.38
C SER A 88 -2.21 -1.86 5.97
N VAL A 89 -1.40 -2.85 5.62
CA VAL A 89 -0.92 -3.06 4.26
C VAL A 89 -1.33 -4.44 3.79
N SER A 90 -1.82 -4.55 2.56
CA SER A 90 -2.21 -5.82 1.98
C SER A 90 -1.74 -5.97 0.55
N TRP A 91 -1.39 -7.20 0.20
CA TRP A 91 -1.11 -7.65 -1.16
C TRP A 91 -2.23 -8.59 -1.62
N GLU A 92 -2.68 -8.43 -2.85
CA GLU A 92 -3.69 -9.29 -3.46
C GLU A 92 -3.24 -9.78 -4.83
N ARG A 93 -3.37 -11.09 -5.05
CA ARG A 93 -3.15 -11.72 -6.34
C ARG A 93 -4.33 -11.40 -7.27
N ARG A 94 -4.06 -10.55 -8.24
CA ARG A 94 -4.96 -10.28 -9.38
C ARG A 94 -4.23 -10.61 -10.69
N THR A 95 -4.81 -10.21 -11.83
CA THR A 95 -4.12 -10.27 -13.13
C THR A 95 -2.76 -9.56 -13.06
N THR A 96 -2.74 -8.40 -12.39
CA THR A 96 -1.53 -7.72 -11.93
C THR A 96 -1.62 -7.60 -10.41
N PRO A 97 -0.64 -8.11 -9.64
CA PRO A 97 -0.69 -7.99 -8.18
C PRO A 97 -0.87 -6.54 -7.74
N THR A 98 -1.61 -6.34 -6.66
CA THR A 98 -1.95 -5.01 -6.17
C THR A 98 -1.64 -4.91 -4.70
N ILE A 99 -1.03 -3.80 -4.28
CA ILE A 99 -0.88 -3.45 -2.89
C ILE A 99 -1.85 -2.34 -2.53
N SER A 100 -2.46 -2.46 -1.35
CA SER A 100 -3.21 -1.40 -0.70
C SER A 100 -2.61 -1.11 0.68
N LEU A 101 -2.30 0.15 0.94
CA LEU A 101 -1.87 0.67 2.22
C LEU A 101 -2.95 1.65 2.72
N SER A 102 -3.59 1.32 3.83
CA SER A 102 -4.77 2.04 4.34
C SER A 102 -4.61 2.44 5.80
N GLY A 103 -5.28 3.52 6.21
CA GLY A 103 -5.27 4.02 7.59
C GLY A 103 -4.56 5.36 7.71
N SER A 104 -3.65 5.46 8.68
CA SER A 104 -2.80 6.65 8.89
C SER A 104 -1.31 6.30 8.98
N PRO A 105 -0.73 5.61 7.96
CA PRO A 105 0.69 5.29 7.95
C PRO A 105 1.57 6.54 7.96
N SER A 106 2.84 6.43 8.37
CA SER A 106 3.75 7.57 8.21
C SER A 106 3.91 7.96 6.72
N PRO A 107 4.07 9.25 6.38
CA PRO A 107 4.24 9.68 4.98
C PRO A 107 5.47 9.07 4.28
N SER A 108 6.46 8.61 5.05
CA SER A 108 7.64 7.89 4.55
C SER A 108 7.38 6.42 4.24
N LEU A 109 6.32 5.82 4.81
CA LEU A 109 6.04 4.39 4.64
C LEU A 109 5.62 4.07 3.21
N CYS A 110 4.75 4.89 2.61
CA CYS A 110 4.29 4.65 1.24
C CYS A 110 5.44 4.62 0.23
N PRO A 111 6.33 5.63 0.15
CA PRO A 111 7.49 5.57 -0.74
C PRO A 111 8.36 4.34 -0.51
N ARG A 112 8.58 3.97 0.75
CA ARG A 112 9.42 2.83 1.11
C ARG A 112 8.82 1.51 0.59
N VAL A 113 7.59 1.20 0.99
CA VAL A 113 6.92 -0.06 0.59
C VAL A 113 6.73 -0.08 -0.93
N HIS A 114 6.42 1.05 -1.56
CA HIS A 114 6.33 1.15 -3.02
C HIS A 114 7.64 0.76 -3.70
N GLN A 115 8.77 1.30 -3.26
CA GLN A 115 10.08 0.97 -3.84
C GLN A 115 10.49 -0.48 -3.58
N GLU A 116 10.19 -1.04 -2.41
CA GLU A 116 10.53 -2.43 -2.06
C GLU A 116 9.65 -3.45 -2.81
N THR A 117 8.48 -3.03 -3.30
CA THR A 117 7.49 -3.92 -3.93
C THR A 117 7.32 -3.70 -5.44
N THR A 118 8.14 -2.84 -6.04
CA THR A 118 8.08 -2.48 -7.46
C THR A 118 9.49 -2.31 -8.03
N ASP A 119 9.60 -2.11 -9.34
CA ASP A 119 10.87 -1.77 -10.00
C ASP A 119 11.15 -0.25 -9.99
N CYS A 120 10.50 0.51 -9.09
CA CYS A 120 10.63 1.96 -9.01
C CYS A 120 12.02 2.38 -8.55
N GLY A 121 12.78 3.02 -9.44
CA GLY A 121 14.17 3.41 -9.16
C GLY A 121 14.34 4.42 -8.02
N SER A 122 13.44 5.39 -7.88
CA SER A 122 13.44 6.33 -6.75
C SER A 122 12.22 7.24 -6.73
N TRP A 123 11.79 7.62 -5.54
CA TRP A 123 10.87 8.74 -5.33
C TRP A 123 11.63 10.06 -5.25
N THR A 124 11.27 11.02 -6.11
CA THR A 124 11.83 12.37 -6.08
C THR A 124 11.29 13.17 -4.89
N ALA A 125 11.90 14.33 -4.61
CA ALA A 125 11.36 15.26 -3.61
C ALA A 125 9.98 15.81 -4.02
N GLU A 126 9.74 15.95 -5.33
CA GLU A 126 8.46 16.41 -5.88
C GLU A 126 7.37 15.36 -5.67
N ASP A 127 7.64 14.08 -5.92
CA ASP A 127 6.68 12.99 -5.68
C ASP A 127 6.25 12.91 -4.22
N ARG A 128 7.22 13.05 -3.31
CA ARG A 128 6.99 13.07 -1.86
C ARG A 128 6.18 14.29 -1.44
N HIS A 129 6.40 15.44 -2.09
CA HIS A 129 5.62 16.63 -1.86
C HIS A 129 4.17 16.45 -2.30
N ILE A 130 3.95 15.90 -3.51
CA ILE A 130 2.62 15.59 -4.05
C ILE A 130 1.87 14.62 -3.12
N LEU A 131 2.51 13.54 -2.69
CA LEU A 131 1.91 12.58 -1.75
C LEU A 131 1.41 13.28 -0.48
N ARG A 132 2.26 14.10 0.14
CA ARG A 132 1.92 14.81 1.37
C ARG A 132 0.77 15.79 1.14
N ASP A 133 0.84 16.57 0.06
CA ASP A 133 -0.21 17.53 -0.28
C ASP A 133 -1.57 16.85 -0.45
N LEU A 134 -1.61 15.69 -1.13
CA LEU A 134 -2.83 14.93 -1.34
C LEU A 134 -3.38 14.30 -0.05
N ILE A 135 -2.51 13.88 0.87
CA ILE A 135 -2.93 13.35 2.19
C ILE A 135 -3.46 14.47 3.09
N ASP A 136 -2.77 15.61 3.14
CA ASP A 136 -3.06 16.70 4.08
C ASP A 136 -4.29 17.52 3.66
N ASN A 137 -4.46 17.75 2.36
CA ASN A 137 -5.49 18.65 1.83
C ASN A 137 -6.68 17.93 1.20
N GLY A 138 -6.63 16.60 1.08
CA GLY A 138 -7.62 15.82 0.32
C GLY A 138 -7.61 16.19 -1.18
N PRO A 139 -8.48 15.58 -2.02
CA PRO A 139 -8.67 16.05 -3.38
C PRO A 139 -9.25 17.47 -3.29
N GLY A 140 -8.43 18.49 -3.56
CA GLY A 140 -8.75 19.89 -3.32
C GLY A 140 -10.21 20.22 -3.62
N GLU A 141 -10.93 20.73 -2.63
CA GLU A 141 -12.28 21.22 -2.85
C GLU A 141 -12.25 22.29 -3.94
N PRO A 142 -13.16 22.24 -4.94
CA PRO A 142 -13.24 23.30 -5.93
C PRO A 142 -13.54 24.60 -5.19
N THR A 143 -12.65 25.59 -5.32
CA THR A 143 -12.86 26.92 -4.75
C THR A 143 -14.13 27.50 -5.39
N PRO A 144 -15.17 27.88 -4.62
CA PRO A 144 -16.33 28.53 -5.21
C PRO A 144 -15.93 29.93 -5.71
N GLU A 145 -16.17 30.19 -6.99
CA GLU A 145 -16.13 31.54 -7.60
C GLU A 145 -17.25 32.44 -7.05
#